data_AF-G2FTV1-F1
#
_entry.id   AF-G2FTV1-F1
#
_cell.length_a   1.000
_cell.length_b   1.000
_cell.length_c   1.000
_cell.angle_alpha   90.00
_cell.angle_beta   90.00
_cell.angle_gamma   90.00
#
_symmetry.space_group_name_H-M   'P 1'
#
loop_
_entity.id
_entity.type
_entity.pdbx_description
1 polymer ?
#
loop_
_entity_poly.entity_id
_entity_poly.type
_entity_poly.pdbx_seq_one_letter_code
_entity_poly.pdbx_strand_id
1 'polypeptide(L)' 'MIFKRIGKMQDSIVIGMLVGLIGTICMEISNTLIYKVKKTEVVYPQITGQFFFSPKRVNRKENYILGEILHIGVGVDCQ' A
#
# COMPACT_ATOMS: atom_id res chain seq x y z
N MET A 1 13.54 0.87 34.86
CA MET A 1 12.50 -0.01 34.24
C MET A 1 11.87 0.61 32.98
N ILE A 2 11.63 1.93 32.94
CA ILE A 2 11.00 2.65 31.82
C ILE A 2 11.79 2.57 30.50
N PHE A 3 13.12 2.70 30.53
CA PHE A 3 13.96 2.60 29.32
C PHE A 3 13.85 1.26 28.58
N LYS A 4 13.72 0.14 29.32
CA LYS A 4 13.56 -1.21 28.74
C LYS A 4 12.20 -1.38 28.05
N ARG A 5 11.19 -0.62 28.48
CA ARG A 5 9.83 -0.60 27.91
C ARG A 5 9.78 0.28 26.65
N ILE A 6 10.49 1.41 26.64
CA ILE A 6 10.61 2.31 25.48
C ILE A 6 11.33 1.60 24.31
N GLY A 7 12.46 0.92 24.58
CA GLY A 7 13.14 0.13 23.54
C GLY A 7 12.23 -0.94 22.92
N LYS A 8 11.51 -1.69 23.76
CA LYS A 8 10.54 -2.70 23.30
C LYS A 8 9.40 -2.12 22.46
N MET A 9 8.90 -0.93 22.79
CA MET A 9 7.84 -0.27 22.00
C MET A 9 8.38 0.20 20.64
N GLN A 10 9.60 0.72 20.61
CA GLN A 10 10.26 1.12 19.37
C GLN A 10 10.48 -0.08 18.44
N ASP A 11 10.92 -1.22 18.99
CA ASP A 11 11.02 -2.49 18.25
C ASP A 11 9.66 -2.92 17.69
N SER A 12 8.59 -2.86 18.48
CA SER A 12 7.24 -3.23 18.01
C SER A 12 6.70 -2.31 16.92
N ILE A 13 6.99 -1.01 16.96
CA ILE A 13 6.61 -0.05 15.91
C ILE A 13 7.32 -0.39 14.60
N VAL A 14 8.63 -0.61 14.66
CA VAL A 14 9.44 -0.95 13.46
C VAL A 14 8.99 -2.28 12.87
N ILE A 15 8.73 -3.29 13.71
CA ILE A 15 8.22 -4.59 13.26
C ILE A 15 6.83 -4.43 12.64
N GLY A 16 5.93 -3.64 13.25
CA GLY A 16 4.61 -3.37 12.70
C GLY A 16 4.66 -2.72 11.32
N MET A 17 5.48 -1.67 11.16
CA MET A 17 5.67 -1.01 9.87
C MET A 17 6.24 -1.96 8.80
N LEU A 18 7.21 -2.81 9.16
CA LEU A 18 7.78 -3.80 8.24
C LEU A 18 6.75 -4.85 7.82
N VAL A 19 5.93 -5.33 8.76
CA VAL A 19 4.87 -6.30 8.47
C VAL A 19 3.78 -5.69 7.60
N GLY A 20 3.34 -4.45 7.90
CA GLY A 20 2.38 -3.71 7.08
C GLY A 20 2.89 -3.44 5.66
N LEU A 21 4.18 -3.12 5.51
CA LEU A 21 4.82 -2.95 4.20
C LEU A 21 4.79 -4.26 3.40
N ILE A 22 5.19 -5.37 4.01
CA ILE A 22 5.18 -6.69 3.36
C ILE A 22 3.75 -7.10 3.00
N GLY A 23 2.80 -6.90 3.91
CA GLY A 23 1.38 -7.16 3.69
C GLY A 23 0.83 -6.38 2.49
N THR A 24 1.15 -5.09 2.41
CA THR A 24 0.69 -4.23 1.32
C THR A 24 1.31 -4.64 -0.02
N ILE A 25 2.61 -4.99 -0.05
CA ILE A 25 3.25 -5.52 -1.27
C ILE A 25 2.59 -6.83 -1.72
N CYS A 26 2.34 -7.76 -0.79
CA CYS A 26 1.66 -9.02 -1.10
C CYS A 26 0.23 -8.80 -1.63
N MET A 27 -0.49 -7.83 -1.07
CA MET A 27 -1.82 -7.44 -1.52
C MET A 27 -1.80 -6.85 -2.94
N GLU A 28 -0.82 -5.99 -3.24
CA GLU A 28 -0.65 -5.39 -4.57
C GLU A 28 -0.31 -6.43 -5.65
N ILE A 29 0.61 -7.35 -5.33
CA ILE A 29 0.99 -8.45 -6.24
C ILE A 29 -0.23 -9.33 -6.51
N SER A 30 -0.97 -9.70 -5.47
CA SER A 30 -2.16 -10.55 -5.59
C SER A 30 -3.21 -9.88 -6.47
N ASN A 31 -3.47 -8.60 -6.25
CA ASN A 31 -4.45 -7.84 -7.00
C ASN A 31 -4.05 -7.66 -8.48
N THR A 32 -2.77 -7.36 -8.74
CA THR A 32 -2.23 -7.28 -10.10
C THR A 32 -2.34 -8.63 -10.82
N LEU A 33 -2.12 -9.74 -10.11
CA LEU A 33 -2.25 -11.09 -10.67
C LEU A 33 -3.71 -11.39 -11.06
N ILE A 34 -4.67 -11.07 -10.18
CA ILE A 34 -6.10 -11.24 -10.43
C ILE A 34 -6.56 -10.34 -11.58
N TYR A 35 -6.04 -9.11 -11.66
CA TYR A 35 -6.32 -8.15 -12.74
C TYR A 35 -5.83 -8.68 -14.09
N LYS A 36 -4.65 -9.30 -14.11
CA LYS A 36 -4.08 -9.90 -15.32
C LYS A 36 -4.92 -11.07 -15.85
N VAL A 37 -5.60 -11.81 -14.96
CA VAL A 37 -6.54 -12.88 -15.31
C VAL A 37 -7.95 -12.33 -15.62
N LYS A 38 -8.11 -10.99 -15.69
CA LYS A 38 -9.39 -10.29 -15.91
C LYS A 38 -10.49 -10.65 -14.90
N LYS A 39 -10.10 -11.10 -13.70
CA LYS A 39 -11.04 -11.43 -12.62
C LYS A 39 -11.38 -10.22 -11.73
N THR A 40 -10.64 -9.13 -11.86
CA THR A 40 -10.95 -7.83 -11.28
C THR A 40 -10.84 -6.77 -12.38
N GLU A 41 -11.73 -5.79 -12.34
CA GLU A 41 -11.83 -4.71 -13.32
C GLU A 41 -10.93 -3.51 -12.96
N VAL A 42 -10.39 -3.48 -11.73
CA VAL A 42 -9.65 -2.33 -11.19
C VAL A 42 -8.50 -2.80 -10.30
N VAL A 43 -7.37 -2.09 -10.33
CA VAL A 43 -6.28 -2.27 -9.36
C VAL A 43 -6.25 -1.18 -8.30
N TYR A 44 -5.75 -1.50 -7.10
CA TYR A 44 -5.67 -0.58 -5.97
C TYR A 44 -5.02 0.78 -6.30
N PRO A 45 -3.88 0.84 -7.01
CA PRO A 45 -3.28 2.09 -7.49
C PRO A 45 -4.17 2.90 -8.43
N GLN A 46 -5.12 2.28 -9.14
CA GLN A 46 -6.13 3.03 -9.90
C GLN A 46 -7.14 3.69 -8.96
N ILE A 47 -7.55 3.01 -7.88
CA ILE A 47 -8.50 3.55 -6.89
C ILE A 47 -7.84 4.67 -6.08
N THR A 48 -6.64 4.44 -5.55
CA THR A 48 -5.90 5.44 -4.77
C THR A 48 -5.39 6.58 -5.65
N GLY A 49 -5.03 6.32 -6.91
CA GLY A 49 -4.70 7.36 -7.88
C GLY A 49 -5.86 8.31 -8.18
N GLN A 50 -7.12 7.87 -8.02
CA GLN A 50 -8.29 8.72 -8.22
C GLN A 50 -8.42 9.85 -7.19
N PHE A 51 -7.72 9.76 -6.05
CA PHE A 51 -7.65 10.84 -5.07
C PHE A 51 -6.92 12.07 -5.61
N PHE A 52 -5.95 11.88 -6.51
CA PHE A 52 -5.17 12.97 -7.09
C PHE A 52 -5.58 13.30 -8.53
N PHE A 53 -6.08 12.32 -9.28
CA PHE A 53 -6.33 12.47 -10.71
C PHE A 53 -7.72 11.96 -11.11
N SER A 54 -8.30 12.58 -12.14
CA SER A 54 -9.53 12.06 -12.74
C SER A 54 -9.33 10.62 -13.28
N PRO A 55 -10.33 9.73 -13.23
CA PRO A 55 -10.23 8.33 -13.69
C PRO A 55 -9.63 8.15 -15.09
N LYS A 56 -9.89 9.09 -16.01
CA LYS A 56 -9.34 9.08 -17.37
C LYS A 56 -7.82 9.29 -17.43
N ARG A 57 -7.23 9.94 -16.41
CA ARG A 57 -5.79 10.25 -16.33
C ARG A 57 -5.03 9.28 -15.42
N VAL A 58 -5.73 8.61 -14.49
CA VAL A 58 -5.16 7.61 -13.58
C VAL A 58 -4.47 6.45 -14.31
N ASN A 59 -5.01 6.04 -15.46
CA ASN A 59 -4.46 4.93 -16.24
C ASN A 59 -3.13 5.22 -16.94
N ARG A 60 -2.60 6.44 -16.83
CA ARG A 60 -1.24 6.75 -17.29
C ARG A 60 -0.23 6.19 -16.29
N LYS A 61 0.82 5.54 -16.80
CA LYS A 61 1.85 4.88 -15.98
C LYS A 61 2.46 5.80 -14.91
N GLU A 62 2.64 7.08 -15.23
CA GLU A 62 3.20 8.08 -14.31
C GLU A 62 2.27 8.34 -13.11
N ASN A 63 0.96 8.42 -13.35
CA ASN A 63 -0.04 8.69 -12.32
C ASN A 63 -0.37 7.42 -11.50
N TYR A 64 -0.21 6.26 -12.13
CA TYR A 64 -0.34 4.96 -11.48
C TYR A 64 0.68 4.80 -10.34
N ILE A 65 1.94 5.20 -10.57
CA ILE A 65 3.01 5.14 -9.56
C ILE A 65 2.66 6.00 -8.35
N LEU A 66 2.07 7.18 -8.55
CA LEU A 66 1.62 8.05 -7.46
C LEU A 66 0.49 7.41 -6.65
N GLY A 67 -0.46 6.74 -7.32
CA GLY A 67 -1.50 5.95 -6.66
C GLY A 67 -0.92 4.79 -5.84
N GLU A 68 0.09 4.11 -6.37
CA GLU A 68 0.77 3.00 -5.70
C GLU A 68 1.52 3.47 -4.44
N ILE A 69 2.22 4.60 -4.51
CA ILE A 69 2.90 5.20 -3.34
C ILE A 69 1.88 5.56 -2.26
N LEU A 70 0.73 6.13 -2.64
CA LEU A 70 -0.34 6.44 -1.69
C LEU A 70 -0.92 5.17 -1.07
N HIS A 71 -1.14 4.12 -1.87
CA HIS A 71 -1.67 2.85 -1.39
C HIS A 71 -0.71 2.17 -0.40
N ILE A 72 0.59 2.20 -0.69
CA ILE A 72 1.64 1.68 0.20
C ILE A 72 1.68 2.47 1.50
N GLY A 73 1.64 3.81 1.43
CA GLY A 73 1.63 4.65 2.63
C GLY A 73 0.45 4.35 3.54
N VAL A 74 -0.76 4.36 2.99
CA VAL A 74 -1.99 4.07 3.76
C VAL A 74 -2.04 2.63 4.26
N GLY A 75 -1.58 1.67 3.45
CA GLY A 75 -1.56 0.25 3.82
C GLY A 75 -0.59 -0.07 4.96
N VAL A 76 0.55 0.64 5.04
CA VAL A 76 1.52 0.50 6.13
C VAL A 76 0.98 1.05 7.45
N ASP A 77 0.14 2.09 7.42
CA ASP A 77 -0.43 2.73 8.61
C ASP A 77 -1.73 2.06 9.12
N CYS A 78 -2.46 1.36 8.24
CA CYS A 78 -3.78 0.80 8.55
C CYS A 78 -3.78 -0.68 8.97
N GLN A 79 -2.59 -1.30 9.09
CA GLN A 79 -2.41 -2.73 9.39
C GLN A 79 -1.89 -2.99 10.80
#